data_AF-A0A3L7ZN08-F1
#
_entry.id   AF-A0A3L7ZN08-F1
#
_cell.length_a   1.000
_cell.length_b   1.000
_cell.length_c   1.000
_cell.angle_alpha   90.00
_cell.angle_beta   90.00
_cell.angle_gamma   90.00
#
_symmetry.space_group_name_H-M   'P 1'
#
loop_
_entity.id
_entity.type
_entity.pdbx_description
1 polymer ?
#
loop_
_entity_poly.entity_id
_entity_poly.type
_entity_poly.pdbx_seq_one_letter_code
_entity_poly.pdbx_strand_id
1 'polypeptide(L)'
;MTKNMNDIILTKWERQLMLALKKHEEVVLGDIPHFTQEQFNIYSKSLESKGLVCTDECEEEGVFRVYLTDEGDYYLSINPSAKNPFLTPNRKWLITTFISISALILSLIALLK
;
A
#
# COMPACT_ATOMS: atom_id res chain seq x y z
N MET A 1 -5.86 -19.69 -14.92
CA MET A 1 -6.62 -18.45 -14.64
C MET A 1 -5.60 -17.33 -14.55
N THR A 2 -5.53 -16.44 -15.55
CA THR A 2 -4.65 -15.27 -15.49
C THR A 2 -5.26 -14.24 -14.53
N LYS A 3 -4.62 -14.06 -13.37
CA LYS A 3 -5.00 -13.04 -12.40
C LYS A 3 -4.82 -11.66 -13.04
N ASN A 4 -5.88 -10.87 -13.11
CA ASN A 4 -5.78 -9.51 -13.63
C ASN A 4 -5.09 -8.62 -12.57
N MET A 5 -3.91 -8.13 -12.91
CA MET A 5 -3.07 -7.37 -11.98
C MET A 5 -3.70 -6.04 -11.54
N ASN A 6 -4.62 -5.48 -12.34
CA ASN A 6 -5.32 -4.24 -11.98
C ASN A 6 -6.36 -4.41 -10.86
N ASP A 7 -6.77 -5.65 -10.58
CA ASP A 7 -7.75 -5.95 -9.52
C ASP A 7 -7.06 -6.08 -8.15
N ILE A 8 -5.73 -6.09 -8.11
CA ILE A 8 -4.96 -6.18 -6.86
C ILE A 8 -4.90 -4.81 -6.19
N ILE A 9 -5.60 -4.69 -5.06
CA ILE A 9 -5.64 -3.49 -4.24
C ILE A 9 -4.63 -3.61 -3.10
N LEU A 10 -3.71 -2.66 -3.04
CA LEU A 10 -2.70 -2.59 -1.98
C LEU A 10 -3.07 -1.58 -0.89
N THR A 11 -2.89 -1.96 0.37
CA THR A 11 -3.02 -1.07 1.52
C THR A 11 -1.96 0.05 1.48
N LYS A 12 -2.03 1.03 2.38
CA LYS A 12 -0.99 2.07 2.46
C LYS A 12 0.41 1.46 2.67
N TRP A 13 0.52 0.48 3.55
CA TRP A 13 1.80 -0.08 3.97
C TRP A 13 2.37 -1.08 2.96
N GLU A 14 1.53 -1.92 2.37
CA GLU A 14 1.93 -2.80 1.26
C GLU A 14 2.51 -2.00 0.08
N ARG A 15 1.93 -0.83 -0.21
CA ARG A 15 2.47 0.07 -1.24
C ARG A 15 3.84 0.60 -0.88
N GLN A 16 4.06 0.97 0.39
CA GLN A 16 5.37 1.44 0.81
C GLN A 16 6.43 0.35 0.69
N LEU A 17 6.08 -0.89 1.04
CA LEU A 17 6.96 -2.05 0.85
C LEU A 17 7.24 -2.32 -0.64
N MET A 18 6.21 -2.35 -1.49
CA MET A 18 6.37 -2.51 -2.95
C MET A 18 7.19 -1.38 -3.59
N LEU A 19 7.08 -0.15 -3.09
CA LEU A 19 7.89 0.98 -3.58
C LEU A 19 9.34 0.90 -3.10
N ALA A 20 9.60 0.38 -1.91
CA ALA A 20 10.95 0.07 -1.46
C ALA A 20 11.58 -1.02 -2.35
N LEU A 21 10.84 -2.10 -2.62
CA LEU A 21 11.23 -3.19 -3.51
C LEU A 21 11.45 -2.76 -4.96
N LYS A 22 10.74 -1.74 -5.44
CA LYS A 22 11.00 -1.15 -6.75
C LYS A 22 12.37 -0.48 -6.83
N LYS A 23 12.85 0.06 -5.71
CA LYS A 23 14.13 0.76 -5.63
C LYS A 23 15.29 -0.19 -5.33
N HIS A 24 14.99 -1.27 -4.61
CA HIS A 24 15.94 -2.27 -4.14
C HIS A 24 15.41 -3.65 -4.50
N GLU A 25 16.13 -4.44 -5.30
CA GLU A 25 15.68 -5.78 -5.75
C GLU A 25 15.26 -6.69 -4.59
N GLU A 26 15.89 -6.51 -3.43
CA GLU A 26 15.53 -7.09 -2.14
C GLU A 26 15.44 -6.00 -1.06
N VAL A 27 14.60 -6.24 -0.06
CA VAL A 27 14.35 -5.32 1.05
C VAL A 27 14.40 -6.07 2.38
N VAL A 28 15.09 -5.48 3.36
CA VAL A 28 15.06 -5.88 4.76
C VAL A 28 14.39 -4.80 5.61
N LEU A 29 14.04 -5.10 6.86
CA LEU A 29 13.36 -4.14 7.75
C LEU A 29 14.09 -2.79 7.84
N GLY A 30 15.41 -2.80 7.87
CA GLY A 30 16.25 -1.60 7.96
C GLY A 30 16.07 -0.61 6.80
N ASP A 31 15.63 -1.08 5.63
CA ASP A 31 15.41 -0.22 4.47
C ASP A 31 14.08 0.55 4.56
N ILE A 32 13.20 0.16 5.48
CA ILE A 32 11.90 0.80 5.72
C ILE A 32 11.83 1.29 7.17
N PRO A 33 12.45 2.45 7.49
CA PRO A 33 12.65 2.92 8.87
C PRO A 33 11.37 3.23 9.66
N HIS A 34 10.20 3.18 9.00
CA HIS A 34 8.90 3.40 9.64
C HIS A 34 8.15 2.11 9.97
N PHE A 35 8.70 0.95 9.63
CA PHE A 35 8.09 -0.34 9.92
C PHE A 35 8.58 -0.87 11.27
N THR A 36 7.68 -1.48 12.02
CA THR A 36 8.04 -2.45 13.06
C THR A 36 8.24 -3.83 12.45
N GLN A 37 8.94 -4.74 13.14
CA GLN A 37 9.07 -6.14 12.70
C GLN A 37 7.70 -6.80 12.49
N GLU A 38 6.74 -6.53 13.38
CA GLU A 38 5.36 -7.03 13.25
C GLU A 38 4.71 -6.54 11.95
N GLN A 39 4.82 -5.24 11.65
CA GLN A 39 4.28 -4.68 10.41
C GLN A 39 4.97 -5.29 9.17
N PHE A 40 6.29 -5.47 9.24
CA PHE A 40 7.05 -6.10 8.16
C PHE A 40 6.60 -7.54 7.92
N ASN A 41 6.42 -8.34 8.97
CA ASN A 41 5.89 -9.69 8.87
C ASN A 41 4.49 -9.71 8.25
N ILE A 42 3.56 -8.90 8.78
CA ILE A 42 2.16 -8.85 8.32
C ILE A 42 2.08 -8.45 6.84
N TYR A 43 2.73 -7.36 6.44
CA TYR A 43 2.58 -6.84 5.09
C TYR A 43 3.36 -7.65 4.06
N SER A 44 4.50 -8.23 4.44
CA SER A 44 5.25 -9.13 3.56
C SER A 44 4.45 -10.40 3.27
N LYS A 45 3.89 -11.04 4.30
CA LYS A 45 3.01 -12.20 4.12
C LYS A 45 1.73 -11.88 3.36
N SER A 46 1.18 -10.68 3.56
CA SER A 46 0.01 -10.25 2.80
C SER A 46 0.33 -10.02 1.32
N LEU A 47 1.52 -9.55 0.96
CA LEU A 47 1.96 -9.43 -0.43
C LEU A 47 2.32 -10.80 -1.05
N GLU A 48 2.90 -11.70 -0.27
CA GLU A 48 3.23 -13.06 -0.69
C GLU A 48 1.96 -13.85 -1.02
N SER A 49 0.91 -13.73 -0.19
CA SER A 49 -0.41 -14.30 -0.50
C SER A 49 -1.07 -13.70 -1.76
N LYS A 50 -0.63 -12.50 -2.17
CA LYS A 50 -1.04 -11.88 -3.44
C LYS A 50 -0.15 -12.30 -4.61
N GLY A 51 0.88 -13.12 -4.40
CA GLY A 51 1.82 -13.58 -5.43
C GLY A 51 2.83 -12.53 -5.88
N LEU A 52 2.89 -11.37 -5.21
CA LEU A 52 3.71 -10.23 -5.66
C LEU A 52 5.13 -10.24 -5.12
N VAL A 53 5.37 -10.94 -4.02
CA VAL A 53 6.69 -11.03 -3.37
C VAL A 53 6.90 -12.45 -2.87
N CYS A 54 8.16 -12.77 -2.64
CA CYS A 54 8.57 -13.92 -1.83
C CYS A 54 9.24 -13.40 -0.56
N THR A 55 9.18 -14.22 0.49
CA THR A 55 9.75 -13.89 1.80
C THR A 55 10.69 -14.99 2.27
N ASP A 56 11.81 -14.60 2.86
CA ASP A 56 12.64 -15.51 3.64
C ASP A 56 12.38 -15.28 5.13
N GLU A 57 12.23 -16.39 5.87
CA GLU A 57 11.82 -16.41 7.27
C GLU A 57 12.84 -17.14 8.16
N CYS A 58 12.96 -16.68 9.41
CA CYS A 58 13.61 -17.43 10.48
C CYS A 58 12.67 -17.57 11.69
N GLU A 59 12.87 -18.62 12.49
CA GLU A 59 11.98 -18.94 13.62
C GLU A 59 11.95 -17.84 14.70
N GLU A 60 13.05 -17.10 14.88
CA GLU A 60 13.19 -16.11 15.97
C GLU A 60 12.68 -14.71 15.61
N GLU A 61 12.85 -14.28 14.35
CA GLU A 61 12.57 -12.89 13.92
C GLU A 61 11.39 -12.79 12.92
N GLY A 62 10.93 -13.92 12.38
CA GLY A 62 9.93 -13.96 11.32
C GLY A 62 10.54 -13.61 9.97
N VAL A 63 9.88 -12.74 9.21
CA VAL A 63 10.36 -12.35 7.87
C VAL A 63 11.57 -11.42 8.02
N PHE A 64 12.74 -11.86 7.55
CA PHE A 64 13.96 -11.04 7.60
C PHE A 64 14.31 -10.43 6.23
N ARG A 65 13.75 -10.97 5.14
CA ARG A 65 14.01 -10.51 3.77
C ARG A 65 12.78 -10.70 2.87
N VAL A 66 12.60 -9.75 1.96
CA VAL A 66 11.52 -9.75 0.95
C VAL A 66 12.11 -9.41 -0.40
N TYR A 67 11.67 -10.08 -1.46
CA TYR A 67 12.08 -9.81 -2.84
C TYR A 67 10.89 -9.96 -3.80
N LEU A 68 10.96 -9.30 -4.96
CA LEU A 68 9.90 -9.32 -5.97
C LEU A 68 9.81 -10.69 -6.65
N THR A 69 8.59 -11.12 -6.95
CA THR A 69 8.34 -12.14 -7.97
C THR A 69 8.28 -11.48 -9.36
N ASP A 70 8.31 -12.28 -10.42
CA ASP A 70 8.03 -11.80 -11.79
C ASP A 70 6.66 -11.12 -11.88
N GLU A 71 5.66 -11.62 -11.16
CA GLU A 71 4.32 -11.01 -11.08
C GLU A 71 4.35 -9.67 -10.34
N GLY A 72 5.15 -9.56 -9.27
CA GLY A 72 5.38 -8.32 -8.53
C GLY A 72 6.03 -7.23 -9.37
N ASP A 73 7.06 -7.59 -10.11
CA ASP A 73 7.75 -6.68 -11.03
C ASP A 73 6.80 -6.23 -12.16
N TYR A 74 6.08 -7.19 -12.78
CA TYR A 74 5.08 -6.87 -13.78
C TYR A 74 3.99 -5.95 -13.21
N TYR A 75 3.49 -6.20 -12.00
CA TYR A 75 2.53 -5.33 -11.33
C TYR A 75 3.06 -3.91 -11.17
N LEU A 76 4.32 -3.73 -10.75
CA LEU A 76 4.96 -2.43 -10.61
C LEU A 76 5.19 -1.73 -11.96
N SER A 77 5.38 -2.47 -13.05
CA SER A 77 5.53 -1.90 -14.39
C SER A 77 4.24 -1.22 -14.87
N ILE A 78 3.08 -1.84 -14.63
CA ILE A 78 1.77 -1.29 -15.03
C ILE A 78 1.17 -0.36 -13.96
N ASN A 79 1.59 -0.50 -12.70
CA ASN A 79 1.20 0.34 -11.56
C ASN A 79 2.44 0.99 -10.92
N PRO A 80 3.11 1.96 -11.60
CA PRO A 80 4.42 2.48 -11.19
C PRO A 80 4.46 3.18 -9.84
N SER A 81 3.31 3.60 -9.31
CA SER A 81 3.15 4.19 -7.98
C SER A 81 2.52 3.23 -6.97
N ALA A 82 2.49 1.93 -7.29
CA ALA A 82 1.74 0.90 -6.58
C ALA A 82 0.32 1.40 -6.27
N LYS A 83 -0.43 1.88 -7.28
CA LYS A 83 -1.64 2.68 -7.04
C LYS A 83 -2.68 1.87 -6.25
N ASN A 84 -3.27 2.50 -5.23
CA ASN A 84 -4.54 2.01 -4.67
C ASN A 84 -5.67 2.80 -5.35
N PRO A 85 -6.57 2.14 -6.10
CA PRO A 85 -7.66 2.81 -6.81
C PRO A 85 -8.62 3.57 -5.88
N PHE A 86 -8.69 3.22 -4.60
CA PHE A 86 -9.55 3.85 -3.59
C PHE A 86 -8.95 5.10 -2.92
N LEU A 87 -7.64 5.34 -3.06
CA LEU A 87 -6.93 6.42 -2.35
C LEU A 87 -6.03 7.25 -3.27
N THR A 88 -6.45 7.50 -4.51
CA THR A 88 -5.75 8.44 -5.39
C THR A 88 -5.84 9.87 -4.83
N PRO A 89 -4.81 10.72 -5.04
CA PRO A 89 -4.81 12.12 -4.57
C PRO A 89 -6.09 12.88 -4.95
N ASN A 90 -6.57 12.67 -6.18
CA ASN A 90 -7.82 13.26 -6.67
C ASN A 90 -9.04 12.81 -5.87
N ARG A 91 -9.18 11.51 -5.54
CA ARG A 91 -10.29 11.03 -4.71
C ARG A 91 -10.21 11.55 -3.27
N LYS A 92 -9.01 11.64 -2.68
CA LYS A 92 -8.83 12.23 -1.35
C LYS A 92 -9.28 13.69 -1.32
N TRP A 93 -8.84 14.49 -2.29
CA TRP A 93 -9.24 15.89 -2.41
C TRP A 93 -10.75 16.05 -2.58
N LEU A 94 -11.38 15.20 -3.40
CA LEU A 94 -12.84 15.20 -3.57
C LEU A 94 -13.58 14.93 -2.25
N ILE A 95 -13.15 13.93 -1.47
CA ILE A 95 -13.78 13.59 -0.19
C ILE A 95 -13.60 14.73 0.82
N THR A 96 -12.39 15.29 0.93
CA THR A 96 -12.13 16.42 1.87
C THR A 96 -12.94 17.65 1.51
N THR A 97 -13.02 17.99 0.22
CA THR A 97 -13.81 19.12 -0.27
C THR A 97 -15.30 18.93 0.02
N PHE A 98 -15.83 17.72 -0.20
CA PHE A 98 -17.23 17.41 0.09
C PHE A 98 -17.58 17.55 1.58
N ILE A 99 -16.70 17.06 2.46
CA ILE A 99 -16.84 17.21 3.92
C ILE A 99 -16.82 18.70 4.31
N SER A 100 -15.85 19.47 3.78
CA SER A 100 -15.73 20.90 4.06
C SER A 100 -16.94 21.71 3.60
N ILE A 101 -17.48 21.43 2.40
CA ILE A 101 -18.69 22.09 1.89
C ILE A 101 -19.89 21.74 2.79
N SER A 102 -20.03 20.48 3.16
CA SER A 102 -21.12 20.02 4.03
C SER A 102 -21.07 20.69 5.41
N ALA A 103 -19.87 20.82 5.99
CA ALA A 103 -19.66 21.54 7.25
C ALA A 103 -20.00 23.04 7.13
N LEU A 104 -19.64 23.67 6.01
CA LEU A 104 -19.95 25.08 5.74
C LEU A 104 -21.47 25.31 5.67
N ILE A 105 -22.20 24.46 4.95
CA ILE A 105 -23.66 24.54 4.82
C ILE A 105 -24.34 24.37 6.19
N LEU A 106 -23.90 23.38 6.98
CA LEU A 106 -24.43 23.16 8.33
C LEU A 106 -24.16 24.36 9.25
N SER A 107 -22.98 24.97 9.16
CA SER A 107 -22.64 26.18 9.91
C SER A 107 -23.52 27.37 9.54
N LEU A 108 -23.83 27.55 8.25
CA LEU A 108 -24.72 28.61 7.76
C LEU A 108 -26.15 28.42 8.25
N ILE A 109 -26.67 27.19 8.22
CA ILE A 109 -28.00 26.86 8.75
C ILE A 109 -28.06 27.13 10.26
N ALA A 110 -27.02 26.75 11.01
CA ALA A 110 -26.94 27.00 12.44
C ALA A 110 -26.89 28.48 12.80
N LEU A 111 -26.28 29.33 11.95
CA LEU A 111 -26.18 30.77 12.16
C LEU A 111 -27.50 31.51 11.83
N LEU A 112 -28.30 30.97 10.91
CA LEU A 112 -29.59 31.52 10.51
C LEU A 112 -30.76 31.07 11.39
N LYS A 113 -30.50 30.23 12.39
CA LYS A 113 -31.47 29.69 13.35
C LYS A 113 -31.32 30.38 14.69
#